data_AF-A0A7V7ZKP0-F1
#
_entry.id   AF-A0A7V7ZKP0-F1
#
_cell.length_a   1.000
_cell.length_b   1.000
_cell.length_c   1.000
_cell.angle_alpha   90.00
_cell.angle_beta   90.00
_cell.angle_gamma   90.00
#
_symmetry.space_group_name_H-M   'P 1'
#
loop_
_entity.id
_entity.type
_entity.pdbx_description
1 polymer ?
#
loop_
_entity_poly.entity_id
_entity_poly.type
_entity_poly.pdbx_seq_one_letter_code
_entity_poly.pdbx_strand_id
1 'polypeptide(L)'
;MSKIGRNEPCWCGSGKKYKHCHLAIDEAAAADQRKLKQAGDALLPRIVERAQMHTAAIPAAFTQYWNGKYTSDQMANLDDIEDRGAERFLTWFAFDHPLEDGQTLVEQLASGAAEDFPLSEDEAKVLGQWKAVRLQPYVIDRIIKGKEIIVRELLGETEYPIEDHAASRHVEVGEVLIVHLLPLGSRFYIGGAAAHLTPDTADKLREFADLHVQALRREQPEAGYADLLRTQSHVLNHFVMELPVEEPDPTVFDRILLQTRTALALAGESVGLGRPSEKRED
;
A
#
# COMPACT_ATOMS: atom_id res chain seq x y z
N MET A 1 -14.35 -20.03 16.13
CA MET A 1 -14.21 -21.50 16.00
C MET A 1 -13.64 -22.05 17.29
N SER A 2 -14.31 -23.02 17.90
CA SER A 2 -13.81 -23.71 19.11
C SER A 2 -12.51 -24.43 18.78
N LYS A 3 -11.45 -24.22 19.59
CA LYS A 3 -10.20 -24.98 19.47
C LYS A 3 -10.53 -26.47 19.65
N ILE A 4 -10.16 -27.31 18.68
CA ILE A 4 -10.30 -28.77 18.76
C ILE A 4 -9.64 -29.26 20.06
N GLY A 5 -10.38 -30.04 20.84
CA GLY A 5 -9.87 -30.63 22.07
C GLY A 5 -8.74 -31.61 21.78
N ARG A 6 -7.68 -31.61 22.59
CA ARG A 6 -6.48 -32.46 22.38
C ARG A 6 -6.78 -33.96 22.20
N ASN A 7 -7.87 -34.45 22.79
CA ASN A 7 -8.27 -35.86 22.69
C ASN A 7 -9.35 -36.15 21.64
N GLU A 8 -9.87 -35.13 20.95
CA GLU A 8 -10.88 -35.28 19.90
C GLU A 8 -10.28 -35.91 18.63
N PRO A 9 -11.11 -36.50 17.75
CA PRO A 9 -10.66 -36.96 16.45
C PRO A 9 -9.99 -35.83 15.67
N CYS A 10 -8.86 -36.12 15.02
CA CYS A 10 -8.14 -35.13 14.24
C CYS A 10 -8.95 -34.69 13.01
N TRP A 11 -8.89 -33.40 12.68
CA TRP A 11 -9.58 -32.79 11.52
C TRP A 11 -9.17 -33.36 10.17
N CYS A 12 -8.02 -34.05 10.07
CA CYS A 12 -7.55 -34.67 8.83
C CYS A 12 -8.26 -36.00 8.47
N GLY A 13 -9.21 -36.46 9.29
CA GLY A 13 -9.95 -37.71 9.04
C GLY A 13 -9.16 -39.00 9.31
N SER A 14 -7.96 -38.92 9.88
CA SER A 14 -7.11 -40.11 10.15
C SER A 14 -7.62 -41.06 11.22
N GLY A 15 -8.69 -40.70 11.94
CA GLY A 15 -9.20 -41.44 13.11
C GLY A 15 -8.31 -41.38 14.36
N LYS A 16 -7.12 -40.77 14.28
CA LYS A 16 -6.23 -40.56 15.43
C LYS A 16 -6.72 -39.39 16.30
N LYS A 17 -6.37 -39.42 17.59
CA LYS A 17 -6.57 -38.26 18.48
C LYS A 17 -5.72 -37.08 17.98
N TYR A 18 -6.26 -35.87 18.05
CA TYR A 18 -5.59 -34.64 17.57
C TYR A 18 -4.17 -34.48 18.13
N LYS A 19 -3.95 -34.75 19.43
CA LYS A 19 -2.63 -34.72 20.07
C LYS A 19 -1.58 -35.68 19.51
N HIS A 20 -2.01 -36.74 18.82
CA HIS A 20 -1.12 -37.75 18.20
C HIS A 20 -1.08 -37.60 16.68
N CYS A 21 -1.61 -36.49 16.15
CA CYS A 21 -1.65 -36.22 14.73
C CYS A 21 -1.21 -34.77 14.48
N HIS A 22 -2.12 -33.82 14.26
CA HIS A 22 -1.77 -32.47 13.84
C HIS A 22 -1.44 -31.49 14.97
N LEU A 23 -1.66 -31.81 16.25
CA LEU A 23 -1.42 -30.84 17.34
C LEU A 23 0.01 -30.26 17.32
N ALA A 24 1.03 -31.10 17.20
CA ALA A 24 2.42 -30.63 17.19
C ALA A 24 2.75 -29.78 15.94
N ILE A 25 2.12 -30.09 14.81
CA ILE A 25 2.27 -29.35 13.54
C ILE A 25 1.61 -27.98 13.67
N ASP A 26 0.38 -27.94 14.17
CA ASP A 26 -0.39 -26.71 14.36
C ASP A 26 0.25 -25.81 15.44
N GLU A 27 0.81 -26.39 16.50
CA GLU A 27 1.58 -25.66 17.52
C GLU A 27 2.88 -25.06 16.96
N ALA A 28 3.61 -25.81 16.13
CA ALA A 28 4.81 -25.32 15.45
C ALA A 28 4.49 -24.19 14.46
N ALA A 29 3.48 -24.37 13.60
CA ALA A 29 3.03 -23.35 12.67
C ALA A 29 2.57 -22.06 13.39
N ALA A 30 1.86 -22.21 14.52
CA ALA A 30 1.48 -21.06 15.34
C ALA A 30 2.68 -20.37 16.00
N ALA A 31 3.73 -21.12 16.36
CA ALA A 31 4.95 -20.54 16.90
C ALA A 31 5.74 -19.77 15.83
N ASP A 32 5.87 -20.34 14.63
CA ASP A 32 6.54 -19.68 13.51
C ASP A 32 5.79 -18.42 13.07
N GLN A 33 4.46 -18.47 13.01
CA GLN A 33 3.61 -17.31 12.75
C GLN A 33 3.83 -16.19 13.79
N ARG A 34 4.01 -16.53 15.07
CA ARG A 34 4.31 -15.53 16.12
C ARG A 34 5.69 -14.91 15.93
N LYS A 35 6.71 -15.69 15.56
CA LYS A 35 8.06 -15.18 15.28
C LYS A 35 8.06 -14.23 14.10
N LEU A 36 7.41 -14.61 12.99
CA LEU A 36 7.29 -13.75 11.81
C LEU A 36 6.55 -12.46 12.15
N LYS A 37 5.49 -12.53 12.97
CA LYS A 37 4.81 -11.31 13.44
C LYS A 37 5.74 -10.41 14.24
N GLN A 38 6.47 -10.96 15.20
CA GLN A 38 7.44 -10.20 16.01
C GLN A 38 8.55 -9.57 15.16
N ALA A 39 9.05 -10.32 14.18
CA ALA A 39 10.04 -9.81 13.22
C ALA A 39 9.46 -8.64 12.41
N GLY A 40 8.24 -8.77 11.87
CA GLY A 40 7.57 -7.69 11.15
C GLY A 40 7.31 -6.44 12.02
N ASP A 41 6.78 -6.64 13.23
CA ASP A 41 6.51 -5.56 14.19
C ASP A 41 7.80 -4.79 14.57
N ALA A 42 8.94 -5.48 14.66
CA ALA A 42 10.24 -4.86 14.94
C ALA A 42 10.89 -4.23 13.71
N LEU A 43 10.65 -4.80 12.53
CA LEU A 43 11.32 -4.41 11.29
C LEU A 43 10.75 -3.11 10.71
N LEU A 44 9.42 -2.93 10.71
CA LEU A 44 8.80 -1.76 10.08
C LEU A 44 9.28 -0.42 10.70
N PRO A 45 9.33 -0.25 12.04
CA PRO A 45 9.87 0.97 12.64
C PRO A 45 11.33 1.25 12.24
N ARG A 46 12.17 0.21 12.19
CA ARG A 46 13.58 0.34 11.78
C ARG A 46 13.70 0.78 10.31
N ILE A 47 12.83 0.29 9.43
CA ILE A 47 12.77 0.72 8.03
C ILE A 47 12.37 2.20 7.95
N VAL A 48 11.39 2.63 8.74
CA VAL A 48 10.95 4.03 8.79
C VAL A 48 12.05 4.95 9.34
N GLU A 49 12.74 4.54 10.40
CA GLU A 49 13.91 5.26 10.92
C GLU A 49 15.02 5.36 9.85
N ARG A 50 15.24 4.29 9.09
CA ARG A 50 16.19 4.31 7.98
C ARG A 50 15.74 5.26 6.87
N ALA A 51 14.45 5.28 6.51
CA ALA A 51 13.89 6.21 5.54
C ALA A 51 14.16 7.67 5.92
N GLN A 52 14.03 8.03 7.20
CA GLN A 52 14.30 9.38 7.70
C GLN A 52 15.77 9.82 7.52
N MET A 53 16.71 8.87 7.41
CA MET A 53 18.13 9.19 7.16
C MET A 53 18.41 9.63 5.72
N HIS A 54 17.48 9.43 4.78
CA HIS A 54 17.62 9.87 3.38
C HIS A 54 17.28 11.36 3.20
N THR A 55 17.93 12.22 4.00
CA THR A 55 17.64 13.67 4.07
C THR A 55 17.81 14.40 2.74
N ALA A 56 18.67 13.90 1.84
CA ALA A 56 18.86 14.47 0.50
C ALA A 56 17.72 14.14 -0.48
N ALA A 57 17.12 12.95 -0.37
CA ALA A 57 16.05 12.51 -1.27
C ALA A 57 14.65 12.94 -0.79
N ILE A 58 14.47 13.07 0.53
CA ILE A 58 13.18 13.42 1.15
C ILE A 58 12.54 14.68 0.54
N PRO A 59 13.23 15.83 0.36
CA PRO A 59 12.55 17.05 -0.10
C PRO A 59 11.85 16.91 -1.45
N ALA A 60 12.50 16.27 -2.42
CA ALA A 60 11.93 16.04 -3.74
C ALA A 60 10.77 15.03 -3.68
N ALA A 61 10.98 13.91 -2.98
CA ALA A 61 9.96 12.88 -2.79
C ALA A 61 8.72 13.42 -2.05
N PHE A 62 8.93 14.28 -1.06
CA PHE A 62 7.88 14.91 -0.27
C PHE A 62 7.05 15.88 -1.10
N THR A 63 7.73 16.71 -1.90
CA THR A 63 7.06 17.61 -2.86
C THR A 63 6.21 16.82 -3.84
N GLN A 64 6.72 15.70 -4.36
CA GLN A 64 5.98 14.80 -5.23
C GLN A 64 4.76 14.17 -4.54
N TYR A 65 4.94 13.62 -3.33
CA TYR A 65 3.88 12.93 -2.60
C TYR A 65 2.72 13.85 -2.22
N TRP A 66 3.04 15.08 -1.81
CA TRP A 66 2.06 16.09 -1.41
C TRP A 66 1.65 17.05 -2.53
N ASN A 67 2.05 16.77 -3.77
CA ASN A 67 1.77 17.62 -4.94
C ASN A 67 2.10 19.11 -4.69
N GLY A 68 3.21 19.37 -3.98
CA GLY A 68 3.66 20.72 -3.62
C GLY A 68 2.82 21.45 -2.56
N LYS A 69 1.79 20.83 -1.96
CA LYS A 69 0.95 21.42 -0.89
C LYS A 69 1.76 21.73 0.36
N TYR A 70 2.77 20.92 0.66
CA TYR A 70 3.62 21.03 1.84
C TYR A 70 5.10 20.94 1.47
N THR A 71 5.96 21.49 2.33
CA THR A 71 7.42 21.32 2.28
C THR A 71 7.90 20.39 3.38
N SER A 72 9.07 19.76 3.19
CA SER A 72 9.62 18.79 4.15
C SER A 72 9.86 19.38 5.55
N ASP A 73 10.03 20.69 5.67
CA ASP A 73 10.17 21.38 6.95
C ASP A 73 8.90 21.31 7.81
N GLN A 74 7.75 21.05 7.19
CA GLN A 74 6.45 20.91 7.85
C GLN A 74 6.17 19.47 8.32
N MET A 75 7.02 18.51 7.98
CA MET A 75 6.80 17.07 8.23
C MET A 75 6.50 16.78 9.70
N ALA A 76 7.18 17.44 10.65
CA ALA A 76 6.99 17.20 12.08
C ALA A 76 5.57 17.52 12.58
N ASN A 77 4.80 18.32 11.84
CA ASN A 77 3.43 18.70 12.22
C ASN A 77 2.36 18.02 11.34
N LEU A 78 2.76 17.23 10.34
CA LEU A 78 1.81 16.66 9.38
C LEU A 78 0.90 15.59 9.98
N ASP A 79 1.33 14.90 11.01
CA ASP A 79 0.49 13.90 11.65
C ASP A 79 -0.77 14.53 12.28
N ASP A 80 -0.67 15.78 12.74
CA ASP A 80 -1.80 16.54 13.27
C ASP A 80 -2.66 17.20 12.17
N ILE A 81 -2.04 17.62 11.06
CA ILE A 81 -2.71 18.37 9.99
C ILE A 81 -3.41 17.44 8.99
N GLU A 82 -2.81 16.27 8.71
CA GLU A 82 -3.18 15.37 7.62
C GLU A 82 -3.45 13.93 8.14
N ASP A 83 -3.88 13.78 9.39
CA ASP A 83 -4.16 12.50 10.06
C ASP A 83 -3.10 11.42 9.77
N ARG A 84 -2.01 11.43 10.54
CA ARG A 84 -0.84 10.55 10.33
C ARG A 84 -0.12 10.79 9.00
N GLY A 85 -0.19 12.01 8.46
CA GLY A 85 0.40 12.37 7.16
C GLY A 85 1.90 12.09 7.05
N ALA A 86 2.69 12.34 8.11
CA ALA A 86 4.13 12.08 8.08
C ALA A 86 4.41 10.57 8.03
N GLU A 87 3.65 9.77 8.78
CA GLU A 87 3.77 8.31 8.75
C GLU A 87 3.38 7.73 7.38
N ARG A 88 2.28 8.22 6.77
CA ARG A 88 1.89 7.80 5.41
C ARG A 88 3.00 8.11 4.39
N PHE A 89 3.59 9.31 4.46
CA PHE A 89 4.69 9.70 3.59
C PHE A 89 5.93 8.81 3.79
N LEU A 90 6.39 8.60 5.03
CA LEU A 90 7.61 7.84 5.29
C LEU A 90 7.47 6.36 4.92
N THR A 91 6.27 5.79 5.11
CA THR A 91 5.97 4.42 4.67
C THR A 91 5.99 4.33 3.15
N TRP A 92 5.33 5.27 2.44
CA TRP A 92 5.40 5.34 0.98
C TRP A 92 6.83 5.54 0.47
N PHE A 93 7.61 6.42 1.09
CA PHE A 93 9.00 6.66 0.72
C PHE A 93 9.83 5.37 0.82
N ALA A 94 9.64 4.59 1.87
CA ALA A 94 10.39 3.36 2.05
C ALA A 94 10.02 2.26 1.04
N PHE A 95 8.73 2.11 0.71
CA PHE A 95 8.19 0.99 -0.05
C PHE A 95 8.00 1.25 -1.55
N ASP A 96 7.88 2.51 -1.96
CA ASP A 96 7.46 2.86 -3.32
C ASP A 96 8.36 3.90 -4.00
N HIS A 97 9.04 4.77 -3.25
CA HIS A 97 9.90 5.77 -3.85
C HIS A 97 11.24 5.16 -4.30
N PRO A 98 11.58 5.19 -5.60
CA PRO A 98 12.88 4.71 -6.07
C PRO A 98 13.99 5.67 -5.63
N LEU A 99 15.08 5.10 -5.12
CA LEU A 99 16.32 5.81 -4.81
C LEU A 99 17.21 5.89 -6.06
N GLU A 100 18.44 6.41 -5.92
CA GLU A 100 19.35 6.68 -7.03
C GLU A 100 19.66 5.48 -7.93
N ASP A 101 19.63 4.26 -7.37
CA ASP A 101 19.86 3.00 -8.09
C ASP A 101 18.57 2.42 -8.73
N GLY A 102 17.45 3.14 -8.65
CA GLY A 102 16.14 2.72 -9.15
C GLY A 102 15.40 1.72 -8.25
N GLN A 103 15.98 1.31 -7.13
CA GLN A 103 15.34 0.44 -6.14
C GLN A 103 14.72 1.27 -5.01
N THR A 104 13.64 0.76 -4.44
CA THR A 104 13.07 1.30 -3.19
C THR A 104 13.98 0.95 -2.01
N LEU A 105 13.85 1.67 -0.89
CA LEU A 105 14.60 1.34 0.33
C LEU A 105 14.34 -0.10 0.78
N VAL A 106 13.09 -0.55 0.73
CA VAL A 106 12.74 -1.94 1.03
C VAL A 106 13.45 -2.93 0.11
N GLU A 107 13.48 -2.69 -1.21
CA GLU A 107 14.22 -3.54 -2.14
C GLU A 107 15.73 -3.57 -1.85
N GLN A 108 16.34 -2.41 -1.55
CA GLN A 108 17.76 -2.31 -1.19
C GLN A 108 18.09 -3.10 0.09
N LEU A 109 17.35 -2.89 1.18
CA LEU A 109 17.56 -3.59 2.44
C LEU A 109 17.41 -5.11 2.25
N ALA A 110 16.43 -5.51 1.45
CA ALA A 110 16.11 -6.89 1.19
C ALA A 110 17.08 -7.59 0.22
N SER A 111 17.92 -6.83 -0.49
CA SER A 111 19.05 -7.35 -1.28
C SER A 111 20.28 -7.68 -0.43
N GLY A 112 20.30 -7.24 0.84
CA GLY A 112 21.43 -7.42 1.76
C GLY A 112 22.58 -6.43 1.53
N ALA A 113 22.33 -5.35 0.78
CA ALA A 113 23.35 -4.34 0.46
C ALA A 113 23.75 -3.44 1.64
N ALA A 114 22.95 -3.40 2.72
CA ALA A 114 23.17 -2.51 3.86
C ALA A 114 23.88 -3.22 5.02
N GLU A 115 25.20 -3.08 5.11
CA GLU A 115 26.01 -3.62 6.23
C GLU A 115 25.59 -3.04 7.60
N ASP A 116 25.04 -1.82 7.62
CA ASP A 116 24.57 -1.12 8.82
C ASP A 116 23.12 -1.46 9.19
N PHE A 117 22.49 -2.43 8.51
CA PHE A 117 21.13 -2.89 8.78
C PHE A 117 21.09 -4.41 8.99
N PRO A 118 21.60 -4.93 10.12
CA PRO A 118 21.62 -6.36 10.37
C PRO A 118 20.20 -6.92 10.49
N LEU A 119 19.94 -8.01 9.78
CA LEU A 119 18.68 -8.74 9.78
C LEU A 119 18.87 -10.08 10.48
N SER A 120 17.97 -10.42 11.39
CA SER A 120 17.78 -11.81 11.81
C SER A 120 17.24 -12.67 10.66
N GLU A 121 17.30 -13.98 10.81
CA GLU A 121 16.78 -14.91 9.79
C GLU A 121 15.29 -14.69 9.52
N ASP A 122 14.50 -14.41 10.56
CA ASP A 122 13.07 -14.16 10.43
C ASP A 122 12.77 -12.79 9.82
N GLU A 123 13.54 -11.74 10.15
CA GLU A 123 13.43 -10.43 9.49
C GLU A 123 13.80 -10.51 8.01
N ALA A 124 14.84 -11.26 7.64
CA ALA A 124 15.22 -11.47 6.25
C ALA A 124 14.12 -12.19 5.45
N LYS A 125 13.45 -13.19 6.04
CA LYS A 125 12.29 -13.87 5.44
C LYS A 125 11.12 -12.91 5.23
N VAL A 126 10.77 -12.13 6.26
CA VAL A 126 9.69 -11.13 6.19
C VAL A 126 9.99 -10.10 5.11
N LEU A 127 11.18 -9.51 5.16
CA LEU A 127 11.60 -8.46 4.26
C LEU A 127 11.65 -8.94 2.79
N GLY A 128 12.03 -10.19 2.57
CA GLY A 128 11.97 -10.83 1.26
C GLY A 128 10.57 -10.85 0.64
N GLN A 129 9.53 -10.99 1.46
CA GLN A 129 8.13 -10.90 1.02
C GLN A 129 7.70 -9.45 0.78
N TRP A 130 8.23 -8.51 1.57
CA TRP A 130 7.86 -7.09 1.49
C TRP A 130 8.40 -6.38 0.25
N LYS A 131 9.41 -6.92 -0.45
CA LYS A 131 9.93 -6.40 -1.74
C LYS A 131 8.83 -6.14 -2.77
N ALA A 132 7.80 -6.99 -2.81
CA ALA A 132 6.71 -6.92 -3.78
C ALA A 132 5.52 -6.07 -3.29
N VAL A 133 5.53 -5.61 -2.04
CA VAL A 133 4.45 -4.79 -1.50
C VAL A 133 4.51 -3.39 -2.11
N ARG A 134 3.34 -2.87 -2.49
CA ARG A 134 3.16 -1.50 -2.97
C ARG A 134 1.97 -0.87 -2.28
N LEU A 135 1.97 0.46 -2.20
CA LEU A 135 0.80 1.22 -1.75
C LEU A 135 -0.33 0.98 -2.76
N GLN A 136 -1.47 0.48 -2.31
CA GLN A 136 -2.62 0.26 -3.20
C GLN A 136 -3.96 0.36 -2.45
N PRO A 137 -5.06 0.65 -3.18
CA PRO A 137 -6.38 0.72 -2.59
C PRO A 137 -7.05 -0.66 -2.50
N TYR A 138 -7.72 -0.90 -1.38
CA TYR A 138 -8.54 -2.08 -1.10
C TYR A 138 -9.94 -1.66 -0.66
N VAL A 139 -10.95 -2.45 -1.02
CA VAL A 139 -12.32 -2.29 -0.53
C VAL A 139 -12.58 -3.31 0.57
N ILE A 140 -13.22 -2.89 1.66
CA ILE A 140 -13.67 -3.80 2.71
C ILE A 140 -14.88 -4.59 2.19
N ASP A 141 -14.68 -5.87 1.89
CA ASP A 141 -15.72 -6.74 1.32
C ASP A 141 -16.57 -7.40 2.42
N ARG A 142 -15.91 -7.89 3.49
CA ARG A 142 -16.59 -8.57 4.61
C ARG A 142 -15.92 -8.24 5.95
N ILE A 143 -16.73 -8.23 7.01
CA ILE A 143 -16.25 -7.99 8.37
C ILE A 143 -16.69 -9.14 9.28
N ILE A 144 -15.73 -9.79 9.94
CA ILE A 144 -16.00 -10.70 11.05
C ILE A 144 -15.71 -9.94 12.34
N LYS A 145 -16.78 -9.37 12.92
CA LYS A 145 -16.70 -8.44 14.06
C LYS A 145 -15.81 -8.98 15.18
N GLY A 146 -14.81 -8.19 15.54
CA GLY A 146 -13.86 -8.51 16.62
C GLY A 146 -12.93 -9.67 16.28
N LYS A 147 -12.72 -10.00 15.00
CA LYS A 147 -11.78 -11.03 14.54
C LYS A 147 -10.92 -10.56 13.37
N GLU A 148 -11.53 -10.38 12.19
CA GLU A 148 -10.80 -10.09 10.95
C GLU A 148 -11.65 -9.28 9.98
N ILE A 149 -10.97 -8.54 9.11
CA ILE A 149 -11.56 -7.82 7.98
C ILE A 149 -11.09 -8.54 6.72
N ILE A 150 -12.00 -8.81 5.79
CA ILE A 150 -11.65 -9.28 4.46
C ILE A 150 -11.69 -8.08 3.53
N VAL A 151 -10.55 -7.78 2.94
CA VAL A 151 -10.41 -6.71 1.95
C VAL A 151 -10.15 -7.32 0.58
N ARG A 152 -10.59 -6.64 -0.47
CA ARG A 152 -10.32 -7.01 -1.87
C ARG A 152 -9.57 -5.87 -2.54
N GLU A 153 -8.58 -6.18 -3.38
CA GLU A 153 -7.90 -5.18 -4.20
C GLU A 153 -8.95 -4.38 -4.98
N LEU A 154 -8.91 -3.05 -4.90
CA LEU A 154 -9.78 -2.23 -5.71
C LEU A 154 -9.31 -2.32 -7.17
N LEU A 155 -8.02 -2.22 -7.45
CA LEU A 155 -7.49 -2.28 -8.83
C LEU A 155 -7.24 -3.72 -9.32
N GLY A 156 -7.63 -4.72 -8.55
CA GLY A 156 -7.49 -6.15 -8.85
C GLY A 156 -8.71 -6.94 -8.40
N GLU A 157 -8.53 -8.24 -8.18
CA GLU A 157 -9.61 -9.14 -7.72
C GLU A 157 -9.20 -9.96 -6.48
N THR A 158 -7.96 -9.83 -6.01
CA THR A 158 -7.45 -10.68 -4.93
C THR A 158 -8.03 -10.26 -3.58
N GLU A 159 -8.48 -11.24 -2.79
CA GLU A 159 -8.95 -11.03 -1.42
C GLU A 159 -7.87 -11.37 -0.39
N TYR A 160 -7.81 -10.58 0.67
CA TYR A 160 -6.88 -10.74 1.77
C TYR A 160 -7.57 -10.67 3.14
N PRO A 161 -7.29 -11.61 4.05
CA PRO A 161 -7.71 -11.50 5.44
C PRO A 161 -6.72 -10.65 6.24
N ILE A 162 -7.21 -9.53 6.78
CA ILE A 162 -6.49 -8.69 7.73
C ILE A 162 -6.91 -9.06 9.15
N GLU A 163 -5.95 -9.50 9.97
CA GLU A 163 -6.22 -9.76 11.39
C GLU A 163 -6.13 -8.46 12.18
N ASP A 164 -7.25 -7.73 12.25
CA ASP A 164 -7.38 -6.55 13.10
C ASP A 164 -8.68 -6.60 13.92
N HIS A 165 -8.52 -6.96 15.20
CA HIS A 165 -9.62 -7.03 16.15
C HIS A 165 -10.21 -5.65 16.49
N ALA A 166 -9.42 -4.58 16.43
CA ALA A 166 -9.86 -3.23 16.78
C ALA A 166 -10.54 -2.56 15.58
N ALA A 167 -9.91 -2.60 14.40
CA ALA A 167 -10.48 -2.04 13.19
C ALA A 167 -11.77 -2.77 12.79
N SER A 168 -11.87 -4.10 12.94
CA SER A 168 -13.09 -4.88 12.63
C SER A 168 -14.34 -4.49 13.44
N ARG A 169 -14.22 -3.55 14.39
CA ARG A 169 -15.35 -2.98 15.15
C ARG A 169 -15.74 -1.57 14.71
N HIS A 170 -14.90 -0.88 13.95
CA HIS A 170 -15.03 0.55 13.63
C HIS A 170 -15.11 0.83 12.13
N VAL A 171 -14.91 -0.18 11.28
CA VAL A 171 -15.05 -0.07 9.84
C VAL A 171 -16.40 -0.60 9.34
N GLU A 172 -16.78 -0.19 8.15
CA GLU A 172 -17.98 -0.55 7.42
C GLU A 172 -17.66 -1.24 6.09
N VAL A 173 -18.58 -2.09 5.62
CA VAL A 173 -18.43 -2.73 4.31
C VAL A 173 -18.54 -1.68 3.22
N GLY A 174 -17.64 -1.74 2.23
CA GLY A 174 -17.54 -0.80 1.12
C GLY A 174 -16.52 0.31 1.33
N GLU A 175 -16.08 0.58 2.57
CA GLU A 175 -15.01 1.56 2.82
C GLU A 175 -13.72 1.18 2.08
N VAL A 176 -12.95 2.20 1.71
CA VAL A 176 -11.71 2.04 0.95
C VAL A 176 -10.52 2.33 1.85
N LEU A 177 -9.56 1.41 1.86
CA LEU A 177 -8.28 1.53 2.54
C LEU A 177 -7.17 1.68 1.51
N ILE A 178 -6.41 2.77 1.57
CA ILE A 178 -5.17 2.92 0.78
C ILE A 178 -3.99 2.64 1.71
N VAL A 179 -3.38 1.47 1.54
CA VAL A 179 -2.40 0.92 2.50
C VAL A 179 -1.31 0.09 1.83
N HIS A 180 -0.20 -0.09 2.54
CA HIS A 180 0.72 -1.20 2.32
C HIS A 180 0.22 -2.42 3.08
N LEU A 181 -0.17 -3.47 2.35
CA LEU A 181 -0.59 -4.71 2.98
C LEU A 181 0.61 -5.66 3.13
N LEU A 182 1.08 -5.82 4.37
CA LEU A 182 2.30 -6.54 4.72
C LEU A 182 2.01 -8.02 5.00
N PRO A 183 2.52 -8.95 4.17
CA PRO A 183 2.46 -10.37 4.47
C PRO A 183 3.41 -10.69 5.64
N LEU A 184 2.89 -11.46 6.60
CA LEU A 184 3.65 -12.02 7.72
C LEU A 184 3.21 -13.47 7.88
N GLY A 185 3.91 -14.37 7.18
CA GLY A 185 3.56 -15.79 7.14
C GLY A 185 2.24 -16.03 6.40
N SER A 186 1.24 -16.52 7.10
CA SER A 186 -0.10 -16.83 6.54
C SER A 186 -1.11 -15.68 6.68
N ARG A 187 -0.68 -14.53 7.22
CA ARG A 187 -1.55 -13.41 7.59
C ARG A 187 -1.06 -12.10 7.00
N PHE A 188 -1.96 -11.14 6.91
CA PHE A 188 -1.70 -9.81 6.39
C PHE A 188 -2.00 -8.75 7.44
N TYR A 189 -1.20 -7.68 7.43
CA TYR A 189 -1.28 -6.56 8.35
C TYR A 189 -1.11 -5.25 7.60
N ILE A 190 -1.70 -4.17 8.11
CA ILE A 190 -1.50 -2.83 7.56
C ILE A 190 -0.12 -2.33 7.99
N GLY A 191 0.70 -1.91 7.02
CA GLY A 191 1.97 -1.24 7.25
C GLY A 191 1.81 0.27 7.34
N GLY A 192 2.26 0.85 8.44
CA GLY A 192 2.17 2.30 8.68
C GLY A 192 0.73 2.77 8.85
N ALA A 193 0.47 4.02 8.44
CA ALA A 193 -0.86 4.60 8.45
C ALA A 193 -1.64 4.30 7.17
N ALA A 194 -2.96 4.15 7.33
CA ALA A 194 -3.91 4.03 6.25
C ALA A 194 -4.54 5.38 5.92
N ALA A 195 -4.78 5.66 4.63
CA ALA A 195 -5.85 6.60 4.28
C ALA A 195 -7.17 5.81 4.23
N HIS A 196 -8.15 6.26 5.01
CA HIS A 196 -9.44 5.61 5.15
C HIS A 196 -10.54 6.47 4.52
N LEU A 197 -11.25 5.91 3.52
CA LEU A 197 -12.21 6.64 2.71
C LEU A 197 -13.59 6.00 2.77
N THR A 198 -14.61 6.81 2.53
CA THR A 198 -16.01 6.39 2.51
C THR A 198 -16.35 5.50 1.31
N PRO A 199 -17.41 4.68 1.38
CA PRO A 199 -17.74 3.74 0.31
C PRO A 199 -17.97 4.35 -1.07
N ASP A 200 -18.42 5.60 -1.14
CA ASP A 200 -18.72 6.31 -2.39
C ASP A 200 -17.46 6.79 -3.15
N THR A 201 -16.26 6.56 -2.60
CA THR A 201 -15.00 6.88 -3.27
C THR A 201 -14.46 5.76 -4.14
N ALA A 202 -14.94 4.51 -4.00
CA ALA A 202 -14.36 3.34 -4.66
C ALA A 202 -14.36 3.44 -6.19
N ASP A 203 -15.52 3.71 -6.81
CA ASP A 203 -15.64 3.80 -8.27
C ASP A 203 -14.84 4.99 -8.81
N LYS A 204 -14.85 6.11 -8.07
CA LYS A 204 -14.15 7.33 -8.46
C LYS A 204 -12.65 7.21 -8.38
N LEU A 205 -12.14 6.49 -7.38
CA LEU A 205 -10.73 6.17 -7.27
C LEU A 205 -10.29 5.24 -8.40
N ARG A 206 -11.14 4.30 -8.83
CA ARG A 206 -10.87 3.49 -10.03
C ARG A 206 -10.82 4.35 -11.28
N GLU A 207 -11.80 5.22 -11.50
CA GLU A 207 -11.80 6.14 -12.65
C GLU A 207 -10.56 7.04 -12.65
N PHE A 208 -10.17 7.55 -11.47
CA PHE A 208 -8.95 8.32 -11.31
C PHE A 208 -7.71 7.51 -11.70
N ALA A 209 -7.58 6.27 -11.21
CA ALA A 209 -6.49 5.38 -11.59
C ALA A 209 -6.48 5.07 -13.10
N ASP A 210 -7.65 4.89 -13.72
CA ASP A 210 -7.77 4.65 -15.17
C ASP A 210 -7.22 5.83 -15.99
N LEU A 211 -7.48 7.06 -15.57
CA LEU A 211 -6.93 8.25 -16.21
C LEU A 211 -5.40 8.27 -16.16
N HIS A 212 -4.82 7.88 -15.02
CA HIS A 212 -3.37 7.79 -14.87
C HIS A 212 -2.75 6.63 -15.68
N VAL A 213 -3.42 5.47 -15.75
CA VAL A 213 -3.00 4.38 -16.65
C VAL A 213 -3.06 4.83 -18.12
N GLN A 214 -4.11 5.53 -18.54
CA GLN A 214 -4.21 6.07 -19.89
C GLN A 214 -3.09 7.09 -20.20
N ALA A 215 -2.69 7.90 -19.22
CA ALA A 215 -1.56 8.80 -19.35
C ALA A 215 -0.23 8.03 -19.50
N LEU A 216 0.01 7.00 -18.67
CA LEU A 216 1.17 6.12 -18.78
C LEU A 216 1.27 5.43 -20.15
N ARG A 217 0.13 5.03 -20.72
CA ARG A 217 0.06 4.37 -22.04
C ARG A 217 0.56 5.21 -23.21
N ARG A 218 0.69 6.53 -23.04
CA ARG A 218 1.28 7.40 -24.07
C ARG A 218 2.77 7.12 -24.28
N GLU A 219 3.47 6.71 -23.22
CA GLU A 219 4.89 6.38 -23.24
C GLU A 219 5.12 4.86 -23.20
N GLN A 220 4.22 4.12 -22.56
CA GLN A 220 4.30 2.67 -22.35
C GLN A 220 2.97 2.01 -22.74
N PRO A 221 2.75 1.67 -24.03
CA PRO A 221 1.43 1.25 -24.54
C PRO A 221 0.75 0.09 -23.80
N GLU A 222 1.54 -0.81 -23.22
CA GLU A 222 1.06 -1.98 -22.47
C GLU A 222 0.89 -1.73 -20.96
N ALA A 223 1.09 -0.50 -20.48
CA ALA A 223 1.00 -0.18 -19.06
C ALA A 223 -0.39 -0.50 -18.48
N GLY A 224 -0.39 -1.08 -17.29
CA GLY A 224 -1.58 -1.37 -16.48
C GLY A 224 -1.48 -0.78 -15.07
N TYR A 225 -2.39 -1.22 -14.19
CA TYR A 225 -2.38 -0.76 -12.79
C TYR A 225 -1.10 -1.16 -12.06
N ALA A 226 -0.51 -2.32 -12.37
CA ALA A 226 0.75 -2.73 -11.76
C ALA A 226 1.88 -1.73 -12.03
N ASP A 227 1.96 -1.19 -13.26
CA ASP A 227 2.94 -0.17 -13.64
C ASP A 227 2.63 1.16 -12.95
N LEU A 228 1.35 1.54 -12.87
CA LEU A 228 0.92 2.73 -12.13
C LEU A 228 1.34 2.66 -10.66
N LEU A 229 1.03 1.56 -9.97
CA LEU A 229 1.37 1.36 -8.57
C LEU A 229 2.88 1.27 -8.36
N ARG A 230 3.63 0.71 -9.32
CA ARG A 230 5.09 0.60 -9.22
C ARG A 230 5.80 1.95 -9.42
N THR A 231 5.28 2.82 -10.30
CA THR A 231 6.00 4.02 -10.73
C THR A 231 5.41 5.33 -10.20
N GLN A 232 4.11 5.34 -9.88
CA GLN A 232 3.37 6.55 -9.56
C GLN A 232 2.35 6.35 -8.42
N SER A 233 2.55 5.42 -7.47
CA SER A 233 1.59 5.19 -6.38
C SER A 233 1.26 6.43 -5.52
N HIS A 234 2.11 7.47 -5.53
CA HIS A 234 1.84 8.77 -4.90
C HIS A 234 0.57 9.45 -5.41
N VAL A 235 0.12 9.17 -6.64
CA VAL A 235 -1.13 9.75 -7.17
C VAL A 235 -2.36 9.29 -6.37
N LEU A 236 -2.26 8.15 -5.66
CA LEU A 236 -3.30 7.73 -4.73
C LEU A 236 -3.45 8.71 -3.56
N ASN A 237 -2.34 9.25 -3.05
CA ASN A 237 -2.39 10.33 -2.05
C ASN A 237 -2.93 11.63 -2.65
N HIS A 238 -2.65 11.90 -3.92
CA HIS A 238 -3.25 13.06 -4.62
C HIS A 238 -4.76 12.97 -4.67
N PHE A 239 -5.31 11.78 -4.95
CA PHE A 239 -6.75 11.56 -4.84
C PHE A 239 -7.27 11.87 -3.44
N VAL A 240 -6.60 11.40 -2.38
CA VAL A 240 -7.00 11.66 -0.98
C VAL A 240 -7.00 13.15 -0.66
N MET A 241 -5.98 13.90 -1.08
CA MET A 241 -5.86 15.34 -0.80
C MET A 241 -6.96 16.19 -1.45
N GLU A 242 -7.53 15.70 -2.55
CA GLU A 242 -8.60 16.39 -3.26
C GLU A 242 -9.99 16.13 -2.64
N LEU A 243 -10.11 15.14 -1.75
CA LEU A 243 -11.37 14.83 -1.09
C LEU A 243 -11.79 15.95 -0.13
N PRO A 244 -13.10 16.26 -0.05
CA PRO A 244 -13.59 17.25 0.87
C PRO A 244 -13.42 16.77 2.32
N VAL A 245 -12.98 17.68 3.19
CA VAL A 245 -12.81 17.43 4.63
C VAL A 245 -14.14 17.56 5.41
N GLU A 246 -15.19 18.11 4.77
CA GLU A 246 -16.55 18.28 5.33
C GLU A 246 -17.61 17.57 4.46
N GLU A 247 -18.88 17.57 4.89
CA GLU A 247 -20.00 16.74 4.38
C GLU A 247 -20.00 16.48 2.86
N PRO A 248 -20.37 15.25 2.42
CA PRO A 248 -20.23 14.80 1.03
C PRO A 248 -21.04 15.68 0.06
N ASP A 249 -20.34 16.54 -0.68
CA ASP A 249 -20.86 17.23 -1.86
C ASP A 249 -20.57 16.36 -3.11
N PRO A 250 -21.59 15.76 -3.74
CA PRO A 250 -21.39 14.87 -4.88
C PRO A 250 -20.75 15.55 -6.09
N THR A 251 -20.83 16.89 -6.20
CA THR A 251 -20.25 17.65 -7.31
C THR A 251 -18.74 17.89 -7.17
N VAL A 252 -18.16 17.67 -5.98
CA VAL A 252 -16.71 17.76 -5.76
C VAL A 252 -15.98 16.74 -6.61
N PHE A 253 -16.48 15.51 -6.65
CA PHE A 253 -15.86 14.43 -7.39
C PHE A 253 -15.82 14.67 -8.90
N ASP A 254 -16.89 15.22 -9.47
CA ASP A 254 -16.92 15.62 -10.88
C ASP A 254 -15.85 16.69 -11.18
N ARG A 255 -15.62 17.61 -10.24
CA ARG A 255 -14.58 18.63 -10.37
C ARG A 255 -13.19 18.02 -10.32
N ILE A 256 -12.91 17.12 -9.37
CA ILE A 256 -11.62 16.42 -9.26
C ILE A 256 -11.32 15.69 -10.57
N LEU A 257 -12.26 14.86 -11.04
CA LEU A 257 -12.07 14.09 -12.29
C LEU A 257 -11.88 15.02 -13.50
N LEU A 258 -12.62 16.12 -13.59
CA LEU A 258 -12.47 17.10 -14.67
C LEU A 258 -11.10 17.81 -14.62
N GLN A 259 -10.65 18.21 -13.43
CA GLN A 259 -9.35 18.84 -13.21
C GLN A 259 -8.21 17.88 -13.57
N THR A 260 -8.28 16.63 -13.12
CA THR A 260 -7.30 15.59 -13.47
C THR A 260 -7.26 15.35 -14.98
N ARG A 261 -8.41 15.20 -15.65
CA ARG A 261 -8.47 15.07 -17.12
C ARG A 261 -7.81 16.25 -17.83
N THR A 262 -8.09 17.47 -17.36
CA THR A 262 -7.54 18.71 -17.94
C THR A 262 -6.03 18.78 -17.75
N ALA A 263 -5.53 18.51 -16.55
CA ALA A 263 -4.11 18.52 -16.24
C ALA A 263 -3.34 17.48 -17.07
N LEU A 264 -3.87 16.25 -17.14
CA LEU A 264 -3.25 15.18 -17.94
C LEU A 264 -3.31 15.46 -19.45
N ALA A 265 -4.34 16.14 -19.94
CA ALA A 265 -4.42 16.55 -21.35
C ALA A 265 -3.33 17.57 -21.70
N LEU A 266 -3.20 18.63 -20.90
CA LEU A 266 -2.17 19.66 -21.07
C LEU A 266 -0.75 19.09 -20.98
N ALA A 267 -0.51 18.15 -20.07
CA ALA A 267 0.77 17.44 -19.98
C ALA A 267 1.05 16.56 -21.22
N GLY A 268 0.02 16.00 -21.86
CA GLY A 268 0.16 15.24 -23.10
C GLY A 268 0.49 16.12 -24.31
N GLU A 269 -0.10 17.31 -24.39
CA GLU A 269 0.14 18.26 -25.49
C GLU A 269 1.55 18.87 -25.41
N SER A 270 2.09 19.10 -24.22
CA SER A 270 3.43 19.65 -24.03
C SER A 270 4.56 18.67 -24.41
N VAL A 271 4.35 17.36 -24.25
CA VAL A 271 5.28 16.30 -24.68
C VAL A 271 5.20 16.07 -26.21
N GLY A 272 4.10 16.47 -26.86
CA GLY A 272 3.83 16.26 -28.29
C GLY A 272 4.44 17.26 -29.29
N LEU A 273 5.31 18.19 -28.89
CA LEU A 273 5.86 19.22 -29.79
C LEU A 273 7.13 18.77 -30.53
N GLY A 274 6.98 17.77 -31.41
CA GLY A 274 7.79 17.63 -32.63
C GLY A 274 6.92 17.99 -33.84
N ARG A 275 7.06 19.21 -34.36
CA ARG A 275 6.31 19.67 -35.56
C ARG A 275 6.42 18.65 -36.72
N PRO A 276 5.37 18.47 -37.54
CA PRO A 276 5.49 17.73 -38.79
C PRO A 276 6.50 18.44 -39.69
N SER A 277 7.41 17.66 -40.28
CA SER A 277 8.29 18.14 -41.33
C SER A 277 7.46 18.77 -42.45
N GLU A 278 7.65 20.07 -42.66
CA GLU A 278 7.22 20.73 -43.89
C GLU A 278 7.87 19.99 -45.06
N LYS A 279 7.04 19.38 -45.90
CA LYS A 279 7.41 19.01 -47.26
C LYS A 279 7.93 20.26 -47.95
N ARG A 280 9.23 20.28 -48.26
CA ARG A 280 9.72 21.10 -49.37
C ARG A 280 9.40 20.35 -50.65
N GLU A 281 8.41 20.86 -51.37
CA GLU A 281 8.38 20.77 -52.82
C GLU A 281 9.51 21.65 -53.37
N ASP A 282 10.07 21.16 -54.49
CA ASP A 282 11.17 21.68 -55.34
C ASP A 282 12.63 21.44 -54.89
#